data_AF-A0A2G6TDB9-F1
#
_entry.id   AF-A0A2G6TDB9-F1
#
_cell.length_a   1.000
_cell.length_b   1.000
_cell.length_c   1.000
_cell.angle_alpha   90.00
_cell.angle_beta   90.00
_cell.angle_gamma   90.00
#
_symmetry.space_group_name_H-M   'P 1'
#
loop_
_entity.id
_entity.type
_entity.pdbx_description
1 polymer ?
#
loop_
_entity_poly.entity_id
_entity_poly.type
_entity_poly.pdbx_seq_one_letter_code
_entity_poly.pdbx_strand_id
1 'polypeptide(L)'
;METISLTASLMGFSFIWYITFVYPPAHRILRDKKTYNLFLYFSILTPILALIAYNDNMLQNRKETSFLSMYLLIFLIMYKYFDNYILKQNNRNLYFKKKYNSVWVDEESNEVTSIEEWFQFSLTILPLLFCYILKYIILDVIIKNYF
;
A
#
# COMPACT_ATOMS: atom_id res chain seq x y z
N MET A 1 20.32 6.34 9.20
CA MET A 1 19.20 5.38 9.14
C MET A 1 17.92 6.04 8.63
N GLU A 2 17.65 7.28 9.03
CA GLU A 2 16.48 8.07 8.62
C GLU A 2 16.26 8.15 7.10
N THR A 3 17.29 8.50 6.32
CA THR A 3 17.20 8.59 4.85
C THR A 3 16.82 7.27 4.20
N ILE A 4 17.29 6.14 4.77
CA ILE A 4 16.99 4.80 4.26
C ILE A 4 15.52 4.47 4.52
N SER A 5 15.04 4.69 5.74
CA SER A 5 13.62 4.48 6.11
C SER A 5 12.68 5.34 5.26
N LEU A 6 13.01 6.62 5.07
CA LEU A 6 12.24 7.52 4.24
C LEU A 6 12.18 7.04 2.79
N THR A 7 13.33 6.72 2.20
CA THR A 7 13.41 6.25 0.81
C THR A 7 12.59 4.97 0.62
N ALA A 8 12.68 4.02 1.55
CA ALA A 8 11.93 2.77 1.48
C ALA A 8 10.41 3.01 1.59
N SER A 9 9.98 3.94 2.45
CA SER A 9 8.57 4.33 2.58
C SER A 9 8.05 5.01 1.30
N LEU A 10 8.83 5.90 0.71
CA LEU A 10 8.50 6.56 -0.55
C LEU A 10 8.45 5.58 -1.72
N MET A 11 9.35 4.59 -1.77
CA MET A 11 9.30 3.52 -2.77
C MET A 11 8.00 2.71 -2.66
N GLY A 12 7.60 2.32 -1.45
CA GLY A 12 6.32 1.65 -1.22
C GLY A 12 5.12 2.50 -1.65
N PHE A 13 5.17 3.80 -1.35
CA PHE A 13 4.14 4.75 -1.79
C PHE A 13 4.05 4.83 -3.32
N SER A 14 5.17 5.10 -3.99
CA SER A 14 5.22 5.20 -5.45
C SER A 14 4.81 3.89 -6.12
N PHE A 15 5.18 2.75 -5.56
CA PHE A 15 4.79 1.44 -6.07
C PHE A 15 3.28 1.26 -6.07
N ILE A 16 2.60 1.56 -4.96
CA ILE A 16 1.13 1.44 -4.87
C ILE A 16 0.45 2.32 -5.91
N TRP A 17 0.83 3.59 -5.98
CA TRP A 17 0.26 4.53 -6.95
C TRP A 17 0.51 4.09 -8.38
N TYR A 18 1.68 3.52 -8.65
CA TYR A 18 2.00 2.96 -9.95
C TYR A 18 1.04 1.82 -10.32
N ILE A 19 0.86 0.82 -9.43
CA ILE A 19 0.04 -0.36 -9.72
C ILE A 19 -1.47 -0.12 -9.59
N THR A 20 -1.94 0.94 -8.94
CA THR A 20 -3.39 1.22 -8.86
C THR A 20 -3.85 2.28 -9.86
N PHE A 21 -2.99 3.22 -10.26
CA PHE A 21 -3.37 4.34 -11.12
C PHE A 21 -2.58 4.44 -12.42
N VAL A 22 -1.25 4.35 -12.39
CA VAL A 22 -0.40 4.62 -13.56
C VAL A 22 -0.41 3.46 -14.56
N TYR A 23 -0.13 2.25 -14.06
CA TYR A 23 -0.10 1.04 -14.86
C TYR A 23 -0.74 -0.12 -14.08
N PRO A 24 -2.09 -0.16 -14.04
CA PRO A 24 -2.82 -1.18 -13.30
C PRO A 24 -2.40 -2.63 -13.58
N PRO A 25 -2.12 -3.06 -14.82
CA PRO A 25 -1.72 -4.45 -15.09
C PRO A 25 -0.50 -4.93 -14.31
N ALA A 26 0.36 -4.03 -13.80
CA ALA A 26 1.49 -4.44 -12.96
C ALA A 26 1.05 -5.10 -11.65
N HIS A 27 -0.18 -4.91 -11.15
CA HIS A 27 -0.64 -5.59 -9.94
C HIS A 27 -0.57 -7.13 -10.08
N ARG A 28 -0.60 -7.67 -11.32
CA ARG A 28 -0.53 -9.12 -11.60
C ARG A 28 0.69 -9.78 -10.98
N ILE A 29 1.81 -9.06 -10.84
CA ILE A 29 3.03 -9.58 -10.22
C ILE A 29 2.79 -10.04 -8.77
N LEU A 30 1.77 -9.48 -8.10
CA LEU A 30 1.41 -9.82 -6.73
C LEU A 30 0.55 -11.09 -6.62
N ARG A 31 0.13 -11.69 -7.74
CA ARG A 31 -0.55 -13.00 -7.75
C ARG A 31 0.44 -14.15 -7.54
N ASP A 32 1.68 -13.98 -8.03
CA ASP A 32 2.75 -14.95 -7.79
C ASP A 32 3.15 -14.97 -6.32
N LYS A 33 3.13 -16.16 -5.71
CA LYS A 33 3.39 -16.35 -4.28
C LYS A 33 4.80 -15.91 -3.89
N LYS A 34 5.80 -16.21 -4.72
CA LYS A 34 7.20 -15.86 -4.42
C LYS A 34 7.39 -14.35 -4.42
N THR A 35 6.86 -13.69 -5.44
CA THR A 35 6.92 -12.23 -5.61
C THR A 35 6.14 -11.52 -4.51
N TYR A 36 4.91 -11.97 -4.21
CA TYR A 36 4.12 -11.42 -3.10
C TYR A 36 4.85 -11.52 -1.76
N ASN A 37 5.43 -12.68 -1.43
CA ASN A 37 6.16 -12.86 -0.18
C ASN A 37 7.40 -11.96 -0.10
N LEU A 38 8.10 -11.72 -1.21
CA LEU A 38 9.22 -10.78 -1.27
C LEU A 38 8.76 -9.36 -0.90
N PHE A 39 7.68 -8.88 -1.53
CA PHE A 39 7.10 -7.57 -1.22
C PHE A 39 6.58 -7.50 0.22
N LEU A 40 6.03 -8.58 0.76
CA LEU A 40 5.58 -8.66 2.14
C LEU A 40 6.74 -8.57 3.15
N TYR A 41 7.84 -9.28 2.91
CA TYR A 41 9.02 -9.16 3.77
C TYR A 41 9.61 -7.75 3.72
N PHE A 42 9.66 -7.16 2.51
CA PHE A 42 10.08 -5.77 2.35
C PHE A 42 9.16 -4.80 3.12
N SER A 43 7.84 -4.98 3.06
CA SER A 43 6.88 -4.10 3.73
C SER A 43 6.82 -4.27 5.25
N ILE A 44 7.25 -5.40 5.79
CA ILE A 44 7.46 -5.58 7.24
C ILE A 44 8.77 -4.93 7.68
N LEU A 45 9.79 -4.96 6.84
CA LEU A 45 11.08 -4.33 7.14
C LEU A 45 10.98 -2.80 7.18
N THR A 46 10.16 -2.18 6.34
CA THR A 46 9.99 -0.72 6.30
C THR A 46 9.57 -0.09 7.63
N PRO A 47 8.54 -0.55 8.35
CA PRO A 47 8.18 0.00 9.66
C PRO A 47 9.23 -0.30 10.72
N ILE A 48 9.91 -1.45 10.67
CA ILE A 48 11.01 -1.75 11.60
C ILE A 48 12.14 -0.72 11.42
N LEU A 49 12.53 -0.42 10.17
CA LEU A 49 13.53 0.60 9.88
C LEU A 49 13.07 1.99 10.32
N ALA A 50 11.77 2.30 10.20
CA ALA A 50 11.21 3.57 10.67
C ALA A 50 11.26 3.70 12.19
N LEU A 51 10.96 2.62 12.92
CA LEU A 51 11.06 2.59 14.38
C LEU A 51 12.51 2.73 14.86
N ILE A 52 13.47 2.01 14.24
CA ILE A 52 14.89 2.13 14.60
C ILE A 52 15.44 3.52 14.27
N ALA A 53 14.95 4.13 13.18
CA ALA A 53 15.35 5.48 12.79
C ALA A 53 14.61 6.59 13.56
N TYR A 54 13.62 6.26 14.38
CA TYR A 54 12.86 7.25 15.14
C TYR A 54 13.75 7.89 16.21
N ASN A 55 13.71 9.23 16.28
CA ASN A 55 14.47 10.03 17.23
C ASN A 55 13.56 11.14 17.77
N ASP A 56 13.58 11.39 19.07
CA ASP A 56 12.77 12.44 19.69
C ASP A 56 13.15 13.84 19.20
N ASN A 57 14.40 14.04 18.80
CA ASN A 57 14.90 15.30 18.23
C ASN A 57 14.59 15.46 16.73
N MET A 58 13.90 14.48 16.12
CA MET A 58 13.55 14.54 14.70
C MET A 58 12.50 15.62 14.44
N LEU A 59 12.61 16.32 13.31
CA LEU A 59 11.61 17.30 12.85
C LEU A 59 10.21 16.66 12.81
N GLN A 60 9.18 17.39 13.26
CA GLN A 60 7.80 16.88 13.33
C GLN A 60 7.31 16.28 11.99
N ASN A 61 7.56 16.97 10.88
CA ASN A 61 7.20 16.47 9.54
C ASN A 61 7.81 15.08 9.24
N ARG A 62 9.02 14.80 9.75
CA ARG A 62 9.68 13.51 9.57
C ARG A 62 9.05 12.43 10.46
N LYS A 63 8.71 12.75 11.70
CA LYS A 63 7.95 11.85 12.59
C LYS A 63 6.62 11.46 11.94
N GLU A 64 5.89 12.44 11.40
CA GLU A 64 4.64 12.19 10.68
C GLU A 64 4.83 11.34 9.42
N THR A 65 5.88 11.60 8.64
CA THR A 65 6.16 10.83 7.43
C THR A 65 6.53 9.37 7.74
N SER A 66 7.07 9.08 8.93
CA SER A 66 7.45 7.73 9.33
C SER A 66 6.29 6.73 9.35
N PHE A 67 5.05 7.22 9.54
CA PHE A 67 3.84 6.39 9.51
C PHE A 67 3.50 5.87 8.10
N LEU A 68 4.02 6.51 7.04
CA LEU A 68 3.90 5.99 5.68
C LEU A 68 4.67 4.68 5.48
N SER A 69 5.57 4.32 6.38
CA SER A 69 6.26 3.02 6.35
C SER A 69 5.31 1.82 6.43
N MET A 70 4.11 2.00 6.99
CA MET A 70 3.04 0.99 7.08
C MET A 70 2.20 0.89 5.80
N TYR A 71 2.29 1.86 4.89
CA TYR A 71 1.40 1.99 3.74
C TYR A 71 1.44 0.76 2.83
N LEU A 72 2.65 0.29 2.49
CA LEU A 72 2.85 -0.91 1.67
C LEU A 72 2.33 -2.19 2.34
N LEU A 73 2.52 -2.31 3.66
CA LEU A 73 2.09 -3.49 4.40
C LEU A 73 0.56 -3.59 4.41
N ILE A 74 -0.12 -2.49 4.74
CA ILE A 74 -1.59 -2.43 4.76
C ILE A 74 -2.15 -2.71 3.36
N PHE A 75 -1.56 -2.10 2.32
CA PHE A 75 -1.92 -2.37 0.94
C PHE A 75 -1.82 -3.86 0.57
N LEU A 76 -0.70 -4.53 0.89
CA LEU A 76 -0.50 -5.93 0.50
C LEU A 76 -1.51 -6.86 1.20
N ILE A 77 -1.76 -6.64 2.49
CA ILE A 77 -2.77 -7.39 3.26
C ILE A 77 -4.15 -7.22 2.62
N MET A 78 -4.55 -5.99 2.32
CA MET A 78 -5.82 -5.70 1.67
C MET A 78 -5.90 -6.27 0.26
N TYR A 79 -4.84 -6.15 -0.53
CA TYR A 79 -4.77 -6.69 -1.89
C TYR A 79 -5.02 -8.19 -1.86
N LYS A 80 -4.36 -8.92 -0.96
CA LYS A 80 -4.52 -10.37 -0.87
C LYS A 80 -5.92 -10.76 -0.40
N TYR A 81 -6.50 -9.98 0.51
CA TYR A 81 -7.87 -10.16 0.94
C TYR A 81 -8.86 -9.99 -0.23
N PHE A 82 -8.75 -8.91 -1.01
CA PHE A 82 -9.61 -8.64 -2.17
C PHE A 82 -9.41 -9.66 -3.30
N ASP A 83 -8.17 -10.04 -3.60
CA ASP A 83 -7.85 -11.07 -4.59
C ASP A 83 -8.49 -12.42 -4.23
N ASN A 84 -8.37 -12.84 -2.96
CA ASN A 84 -9.02 -14.06 -2.48
C ASN A 84 -10.55 -13.96 -2.47
N TYR A 85 -11.11 -12.77 -2.21
CA TYR A 85 -12.56 -12.55 -2.28
C TYR A 85 -13.09 -12.73 -3.71
N ILE A 86 -12.45 -12.09 -4.70
CA ILE A 86 -12.83 -12.23 -6.11
C ILE A 86 -12.61 -13.66 -6.60
N LEU A 87 -11.52 -14.31 -6.18
CA LEU A 87 -11.25 -15.71 -6.53
C LEU A 87 -12.37 -16.64 -6.07
N LYS A 88 -12.93 -16.42 -4.87
CA LYS A 88 -14.05 -17.22 -4.36
C LYS A 88 -15.37 -16.95 -5.09
N GLN A 89 -15.63 -15.70 -5.49
CA GLN A 89 -16.89 -15.31 -6.11
C GLN A 89 -16.94 -15.59 -7.62
N ASN A 90 -15.85 -15.30 -8.31
CA ASN A 90 -15.81 -15.26 -9.77
C ASN A 90 -14.90 -16.35 -10.37
N ASN A 91 -14.25 -17.18 -9.54
CA ASN A 91 -13.27 -18.19 -9.96
C ASN A 91 -12.13 -17.62 -10.83
N ARG A 92 -11.79 -16.34 -10.62
CA ARG A 92 -10.68 -15.63 -11.27
C ARG A 92 -10.02 -14.66 -10.29
N ASN A 93 -8.79 -14.25 -10.56
CA ASN A 93 -8.11 -13.24 -9.75
C ASN A 93 -8.74 -11.85 -9.91
N LEU A 94 -8.40 -10.96 -8.97
CA LEU A 94 -8.76 -9.55 -9.01
C LEU A 94 -8.18 -8.88 -10.26
N TYR A 95 -9.02 -8.14 -10.99
CA TYR A 95 -8.64 -7.34 -12.16
C TYR A 95 -8.74 -5.85 -11.82
N PHE A 96 -7.82 -5.05 -12.35
CA PHE A 96 -7.90 -3.59 -12.26
C PHE A 96 -8.25 -2.95 -13.60
N LYS A 97 -9.06 -1.89 -13.52
CA LYS A 97 -9.45 -1.09 -14.68
C LYS A 97 -8.38 -0.07 -15.01
N LYS A 98 -8.05 0.03 -16.29
CA LYS A 98 -7.23 1.13 -16.83
C LYS A 98 -8.06 2.41 -16.90
N LYS A 99 -7.49 3.49 -16.37
CA LYS A 99 -8.14 4.82 -16.38
C LYS A 99 -7.61 5.76 -17.47
N TYR A 100 -6.31 5.73 -17.75
CA TYR A 100 -5.64 6.80 -18.52
C TYR A 100 -4.78 6.33 -19.70
N ASN A 101 -4.66 5.02 -19.94
CA ASN A 101 -3.73 4.50 -20.95
C ASN A 101 -4.42 3.51 -21.90
N SER A 102 -4.69 3.95 -23.13
CA SER A 102 -5.30 3.17 -24.21
C SER A 102 -4.28 2.43 -25.09
N VAL A 103 -2.97 2.65 -24.87
CA VAL A 103 -1.91 2.13 -25.75
C VAL A 103 -1.77 0.61 -25.67
N TRP A 104 -2.17 0.00 -24.55
CA TRP A 104 -2.10 -1.44 -24.36
C TRP A 104 -3.52 -1.99 -24.18
N VAL A 105 -3.99 -2.78 -25.14
CA VAL A 105 -5.23 -3.57 -24.95
C VAL A 105 -4.99 -4.55 -23.82
N ASP A 106 -5.90 -4.60 -22.86
CA ASP A 106 -5.81 -5.53 -21.74
C ASP A 106 -7.18 -6.10 -21.46
N GLU A 107 -7.32 -7.38 -21.77
CA GLU A 107 -8.58 -8.10 -21.74
C GLU A 107 -9.18 -8.10 -20.33
N GLU A 108 -8.34 -8.29 -19.29
CA GLU A 108 -8.78 -8.23 -17.90
C GLU A 108 -9.42 -6.89 -17.55
N SER A 109 -8.92 -5.77 -18.10
CA SER A 109 -9.47 -4.43 -17.83
C SER A 109 -10.89 -4.26 -18.40
N ASN A 110 -11.27 -5.02 -19.42
CA ASN A 110 -12.60 -4.98 -20.02
C ASN A 110 -13.61 -5.82 -19.23
N GLU A 111 -13.13 -6.83 -18.50
CA GLU A 111 -13.93 -7.73 -17.67
C GLU A 111 -14.08 -7.26 -16.21
N VAL A 112 -13.51 -6.10 -15.88
CA VAL A 112 -13.56 -5.52 -14.53
C VAL A 112 -15.01 -5.25 -14.14
N THR A 113 -15.39 -5.76 -12.98
CA THR A 113 -16.71 -5.53 -12.38
C THR A 113 -16.70 -4.27 -11.52
N SER A 114 -17.87 -3.69 -11.25
CA SER A 114 -17.98 -2.49 -10.40
C SER A 114 -17.41 -2.70 -8.99
N ILE A 115 -17.50 -3.92 -8.43
CA ILE A 115 -16.91 -4.24 -7.12
C ILE A 115 -15.38 -4.20 -7.17
N GLU A 116 -14.78 -4.64 -8.27
CA GLU A 116 -13.32 -4.59 -8.46
C GLU A 116 -12.82 -3.16 -8.66
N GLU A 117 -13.61 -2.28 -9.29
CA GLU A 117 -13.30 -0.85 -9.35
C GLU A 117 -13.29 -0.22 -7.95
N TRP A 118 -14.26 -0.58 -7.11
CA TRP A 118 -14.29 -0.17 -5.70
C TRP A 118 -13.08 -0.72 -4.94
N PHE A 119 -12.70 -1.98 -5.15
CA PHE A 119 -11.48 -2.52 -4.55
C PHE A 119 -10.22 -1.80 -5.00
N GLN A 120 -10.07 -1.49 -6.29
CA GLN A 120 -8.94 -0.72 -6.80
C GLN A 120 -8.88 0.68 -6.17
N PHE A 121 -10.02 1.36 -6.04
CA PHE A 121 -10.10 2.66 -5.36
C PHE A 121 -9.76 2.55 -3.86
N SER A 122 -10.36 1.59 -3.17
CA SER A 122 -10.11 1.30 -1.76
C SER A 122 -8.65 0.96 -1.50
N LEU A 123 -7.99 0.21 -2.39
CA LEU A 123 -6.59 -0.16 -2.25
C LEU A 123 -5.64 1.05 -2.32
N THR A 124 -6.03 2.15 -2.98
CA THR A 124 -5.20 3.36 -2.92
C THR A 124 -5.51 4.20 -1.68
N ILE A 125 -6.79 4.37 -1.35
CA ILE A 125 -7.18 5.38 -0.35
C ILE A 125 -7.17 4.82 1.06
N LEU A 126 -7.68 3.61 1.28
CA LEU A 126 -7.81 3.06 2.64
C LEU A 126 -6.46 2.84 3.31
N PRO A 127 -5.40 2.30 2.66
CA PRO A 127 -4.10 2.19 3.31
C PRO A 127 -3.54 3.54 3.75
N LEU A 128 -3.79 4.60 2.98
CA LEU A 128 -3.34 5.96 3.31
C LEU A 128 -4.12 6.50 4.52
N LEU A 129 -5.45 6.31 4.52
CA LEU A 129 -6.28 6.68 5.65
C LEU A 129 -5.86 5.94 6.93
N PHE A 130 -5.56 4.65 6.86
CA PHE A 130 -5.07 3.91 8.01
C PHE A 130 -3.73 4.45 8.53
N CYS A 131 -2.80 4.82 7.66
CA CYS A 131 -1.56 5.50 8.08
C CYS A 131 -1.85 6.82 8.82
N TYR A 132 -2.80 7.64 8.33
CA TYR A 132 -3.19 8.88 9.00
C TYR A 132 -3.89 8.64 10.35
N ILE A 133 -4.75 7.63 10.44
CA ILE A 133 -5.41 7.25 11.69
C ILE A 133 -4.36 6.79 12.71
N LEU A 134 -3.42 5.93 12.31
CA LEU A 134 -2.32 5.49 13.17
C LEU A 134 -1.45 6.67 13.64
N LYS A 135 -1.16 7.61 12.74
CA LYS A 135 -0.45 8.85 13.06
C LYS A 135 -1.17 9.62 14.17
N TYR A 136 -2.47 9.86 14.01
CA TYR A 136 -3.29 10.60 14.98
C TYR A 136 -3.35 9.88 16.33
N ILE A 137 -3.59 8.57 16.33
CA ILE A 137 -3.64 7.79 17.58
C ILE A 137 -2.29 7.83 18.31
N ILE A 138 -1.18 7.63 17.60
CA ILE A 138 0.12 7.48 18.26
C ILE A 138 0.72 8.85 18.66
N LEU A 139 0.74 9.83 17.76
CA LEU A 139 1.32 11.14 18.07
C LEU A 139 0.41 11.97 18.98
N ASP A 140 -0.89 12.02 18.70
CA ASP A 140 -1.79 12.95 19.39
C ASP A 140 -2.38 12.37 20.68
N VAL A 141 -2.60 11.05 20.75
CA VAL A 141 -3.18 10.42 21.95
C VAL A 141 -2.12 9.82 22.87
N ILE A 142 -1.09 9.17 22.33
CA ILE A 142 -0.10 8.48 23.18
C ILE A 142 1.02 9.42 23.56
N ILE A 143 1.70 10.04 22.59
CA ILE A 143 2.88 10.86 22.91
C ILE A 143 2.48 12.13 23.68
N LYS A 144 1.43 12.84 23.26
CA LYS A 144 1.02 14.09 23.92
C LYS A 144 0.42 13.93 25.32
N ASN A 145 -0.16 12.77 25.66
CA ASN A 145 -0.79 12.55 26.97
C ASN A 145 0.11 11.79 27.96
N TYR A 146 1.15 11.10 27.49
CA TYR A 146 2.02 10.28 28.34
C TYR A 146 3.47 10.77 28.43
N PHE A 147 3.88 11.72 27.59
CA PHE A 147 5.20 12.37 27.60
C PHE A 147 5.05 13.89 27.51
#